data_AF-A0A935RU20-F1
#
_entry.id   AF-A0A935RU20-F1
#
_cell.length_a   1.000
_cell.length_b   1.000
_cell.length_c   1.000
_cell.angle_alpha   90.00
_cell.angle_beta   90.00
_cell.angle_gamma   90.00
#
_symmetry.space_group_name_H-M   'P 1'
#
loop_
_entity.id
_entity.type
_entity.pdbx_description
1 polymer ?
#
loop_
_entity_poly.entity_id
_entity_poly.type
_entity_poly.pdbx_seq_one_letter_code
_entity_poly.pdbx_strand_id
1 'polypeptide(L)'
;MPDIVNYLYDNQKYFTAVSFLVPTGDKDYKQAPFTSVLMADELLEKYGNATIFASGLIVDGLHYFNGDLWRACDHIINRSLLFKGSRDECLLQKDWVRRAKKFAKNYFKGNIENTIYCLKDVHLFHKWNIVKRDFKPVDFSEILTEPTYQDVSDYAAIACSGGSCEI
;
A
#
# COMPACT_ATOMS: atom_id res chain seq x y z
N MET A 1 -17.68 17.65 3.97
CA MET A 1 -17.23 17.97 5.35
C MET A 1 -18.23 18.81 6.15
N PRO A 2 -18.97 19.79 5.57
CA PRO A 2 -20.00 20.52 6.31
C PRO A 2 -21.05 19.58 6.92
N ASP A 3 -21.44 18.53 6.20
CA ASP A 3 -22.50 17.61 6.63
C ASP A 3 -22.16 16.83 7.90
N ILE A 4 -20.91 16.37 8.05
CA ILE A 4 -20.44 15.66 9.25
C ILE A 4 -20.39 16.59 10.45
N VAL A 5 -19.93 17.82 10.24
CA VAL A 5 -19.84 18.84 11.30
C VAL A 5 -21.25 19.25 11.76
N ASN A 6 -22.16 19.51 10.82
CA ASN A 6 -23.55 19.85 11.13
C ASN A 6 -24.24 18.72 11.90
N TYR A 7 -24.07 17.46 11.44
CA TYR A 7 -24.63 16.30 12.14
C TYR A 7 -24.13 16.21 13.59
N LEU A 8 -22.83 16.42 13.83
CA LEU A 8 -22.26 16.38 15.17
C LEU A 8 -22.75 17.53 16.05
N TYR A 9 -22.92 18.72 15.48
CA TYR A 9 -23.46 19.87 16.20
C TYR A 9 -24.91 19.63 16.64
N ASP A 10 -25.75 19.11 15.73
CA ASP A 10 -27.15 18.76 16.02
C ASP A 10 -27.29 17.65 17.07
N ASN A 11 -26.29 16.76 17.15
CA ASN A 11 -26.26 15.60 18.02
C ASN A 11 -25.27 15.73 19.19
N GLN A 12 -24.78 16.94 19.50
CA GLN A 12 -23.71 17.17 20.48
C GLN A 12 -24.01 16.63 21.89
N LYS A 13 -25.28 16.48 22.25
CA LYS A 13 -25.71 15.90 23.53
C LYS A 13 -25.41 14.39 23.68
N TYR A 14 -25.13 13.69 22.57
CA TYR A 14 -24.85 12.26 22.55
C TYR A 14 -23.35 11.94 22.51
N PHE A 15 -22.48 12.93 22.31
CA PHE A 15 -21.04 12.74 22.14
C PHE A 15 -20.27 13.51 23.20
N THR A 16 -19.34 12.84 23.88
CA THR A 16 -18.50 13.48 24.91
C THR A 16 -17.19 14.02 24.32
N ALA A 17 -16.62 13.30 23.35
CA ALA A 17 -15.43 13.70 22.61
C ALA A 17 -15.43 13.02 21.23
N VAL A 18 -14.95 13.73 20.21
CA VAL A 18 -14.85 13.22 18.84
C VAL A 18 -13.46 13.52 18.31
N SER A 19 -12.85 12.53 17.67
CA SER A 19 -11.58 12.68 16.97
C SER A 19 -11.79 12.29 15.51
N PHE A 20 -11.35 13.17 14.60
CA PHE A 20 -11.43 12.90 13.17
C PHE A 20 -10.09 12.40 12.68
N LEU A 21 -10.15 11.34 11.90
CA LEU A 21 -9.07 10.96 11.02
C LEU A 21 -9.37 11.53 9.64
N VAL A 22 -8.33 12.01 8.96
CA VAL A 22 -8.41 12.27 7.53
C VAL A 22 -8.81 10.97 6.83
N PRO A 23 -9.53 11.04 5.70
CA PRO A 23 -9.82 9.89 4.86
C PRO A 23 -8.54 9.45 4.12
N THR A 24 -7.47 9.18 4.86
CA THR A 24 -6.25 8.57 4.35
C THR A 24 -6.49 7.08 4.20
N GLY A 25 -6.19 6.57 3.02
CA GLY A 25 -6.37 5.16 2.71
C GLY A 25 -5.14 4.34 3.09
N ASP A 26 -5.36 3.04 3.27
CA ASP A 26 -4.32 2.01 3.22
C ASP A 26 -3.36 2.20 2.02
N LYS A 27 -3.89 2.67 0.89
CA LYS A 27 -3.18 2.89 -0.37
C LYS A 27 -2.18 4.04 -0.32
N ASP A 28 -2.25 4.94 0.66
CA ASP A 28 -1.30 6.03 0.77
C ASP A 28 0.05 5.54 1.31
N TYR A 29 0.06 4.42 2.02
CA TYR A 29 1.26 3.80 2.57
C TYR A 29 1.77 2.66 1.68
N LYS A 30 3.09 2.55 1.56
CA LYS A 30 3.73 1.45 0.81
C LYS A 30 3.50 0.08 1.45
N GLN A 31 3.42 0.04 2.79
CA GLN A 31 3.20 -1.17 3.59
C GLN A 31 2.19 -0.85 4.69
N ALA A 32 0.91 -0.73 4.32
CA ALA A 32 -0.14 -0.63 5.32
C ALA A 32 -0.36 -2.00 6.00
N PRO A 33 -0.52 -2.06 7.34
CA PRO A 33 -0.73 -3.32 8.07
C PRO A 33 -1.94 -4.09 7.56
N PHE A 34 -3.01 -3.37 7.21
CA PHE A 34 -4.22 -3.90 6.59
C PHE A 34 -4.44 -3.19 5.26
N THR A 35 -4.09 -3.86 4.17
CA THR A 35 -4.33 -3.37 2.82
C THR A 35 -5.52 -4.09 2.21
N SER A 36 -6.53 -3.32 1.79
CA SER A 36 -7.67 -3.81 1.05
C SER A 36 -7.23 -4.25 -0.35
N VAL A 37 -7.69 -5.43 -0.77
CA VAL A 37 -7.48 -5.94 -2.12
C VAL A 37 -8.85 -6.07 -2.79
N LEU A 38 -9.07 -5.28 -3.83
CA LEU A 38 -10.28 -5.36 -4.64
C LEU A 38 -10.18 -6.54 -5.61
N MET A 39 -11.28 -7.28 -5.74
CA MET A 39 -11.41 -8.34 -6.73
C MET A 39 -11.64 -7.76 -8.13
N ALA A 40 -11.51 -8.60 -9.17
CA ALA A 40 -11.61 -8.15 -10.56
C ALA A 40 -12.91 -7.40 -10.87
N ASP A 41 -14.05 -7.88 -10.37
CA ASP A 41 -15.36 -7.26 -10.60
C ASP A 41 -15.47 -5.90 -9.90
N GLU A 42 -14.99 -5.79 -8.66
CA GLU A 42 -14.98 -4.54 -7.89
C GLU A 42 -14.05 -3.50 -8.52
N LEU A 43 -12.91 -3.92 -9.05
CA LEU A 43 -11.99 -3.06 -9.81
C LEU A 43 -12.67 -2.50 -11.06
N LEU A 44 -13.34 -3.36 -11.82
CA LEU A 44 -14.03 -2.98 -13.04
C LEU A 44 -15.20 -2.03 -12.75
N GLU A 45 -15.96 -2.28 -11.68
CA GLU A 45 -17.04 -1.40 -11.23
C GLU A 45 -16.50 -0.03 -10.81
N LYS A 46 -15.40 0.01 -10.05
CA LYS A 46 -14.86 1.24 -9.48
C LYS A 46 -14.13 2.12 -10.50
N TYR A 47 -13.33 1.53 -11.38
CA TYR A 47 -12.41 2.24 -12.27
C TYR A 47 -12.70 2.02 -13.75
N GLY A 48 -13.63 1.11 -14.10
CA GLY A 48 -13.98 0.79 -15.47
C GLY A 48 -12.85 0.13 -16.25
N ASN A 49 -12.92 0.28 -17.58
CA ASN A 49 -11.97 -0.32 -18.52
C ASN A 49 -10.52 0.14 -18.32
N ALA A 50 -10.28 1.22 -17.57
CA ALA A 50 -8.94 1.70 -17.25
C ALA A 50 -8.09 0.61 -16.56
N THR A 51 -8.71 -0.22 -15.73
CA THR A 51 -8.05 -1.31 -15.00
C THR A 51 -7.33 -2.30 -15.91
N ILE A 52 -7.96 -2.63 -17.05
CA ILE A 52 -7.43 -3.58 -18.03
C ILE A 52 -6.16 -3.01 -18.68
N PHE A 53 -6.15 -1.71 -18.97
CA PHE A 53 -5.05 -1.03 -19.65
C PHE A 53 -3.95 -0.53 -18.70
N ALA A 54 -4.18 -0.57 -17.39
CA ALA A 54 -3.24 -0.09 -16.39
C ALA A 54 -1.96 -0.94 -16.29
N SER A 55 -2.02 -2.23 -16.66
CA SER A 55 -0.94 -3.20 -16.50
C SER A 55 0.40 -2.75 -17.11
N GLY A 56 0.37 -2.27 -18.36
CA GLY A 56 1.60 -1.79 -19.03
C GLY A 56 2.25 -0.60 -18.31
N LEU A 57 1.43 0.32 -17.79
CA LEU A 57 1.94 1.47 -17.03
C LEU A 57 2.52 1.03 -15.68
N ILE A 58 1.93 0.02 -15.04
CA ILE A 58 2.44 -0.55 -13.79
C ILE A 58 3.78 -1.24 -13.99
N VAL A 59 3.91 -2.10 -15.01
CA VAL A 59 5.16 -2.82 -15.31
C VAL A 59 6.30 -1.84 -15.59
N ASP A 60 6.07 -0.83 -16.42
CA ASP A 60 7.06 0.21 -16.70
C ASP A 60 7.41 1.02 -15.46
N GLY A 61 6.42 1.33 -14.62
CA GLY A 61 6.62 2.06 -13.37
C GLY A 61 7.49 1.27 -12.40
N LEU A 62 7.22 -0.02 -12.24
CA LEU A 62 8.07 -0.91 -11.44
C LEU A 62 9.48 -0.99 -12.02
N HIS A 63 9.64 -1.08 -13.34
CA HIS A 63 10.95 -1.15 -13.96
C HIS A 63 11.78 0.12 -13.74
N TYR A 64 11.20 1.30 -13.99
CA TYR A 64 11.94 2.57 -13.90
C TYR A 64 12.14 3.10 -12.47
N PHE A 65 11.38 2.59 -11.50
CA PHE A 65 11.46 3.01 -10.09
C PHE A 65 11.91 1.88 -9.16
N ASN A 66 12.74 0.95 -9.65
CA ASN A 66 13.39 -0.10 -8.84
C ASN A 66 12.40 -0.95 -8.02
N GLY A 67 11.29 -1.35 -8.65
CA GLY A 67 10.24 -2.16 -8.02
C GLY A 67 9.31 -1.39 -7.08
N ASP A 68 9.42 -0.05 -7.01
CA ASP A 68 8.61 0.79 -6.13
C ASP A 68 7.56 1.62 -6.88
N LEU A 69 6.36 1.07 -7.00
CA LEU A 69 5.23 1.75 -7.63
C LEU A 69 4.73 2.97 -6.82
N TRP A 70 4.86 2.96 -5.49
CA TRP A 70 4.43 4.08 -4.66
C TRP A 70 5.32 5.28 -4.92
N ARG A 71 6.64 5.06 -4.94
CA ARG A 71 7.62 6.07 -5.34
C ARG A 71 7.32 6.63 -6.73
N ALA A 72 6.99 5.77 -7.69
CA ALA A 72 6.59 6.21 -9.03
C ALA A 72 5.37 7.15 -8.98
N CYS A 73 4.33 6.77 -8.22
CA CYS A 73 3.12 7.58 -8.04
C CYS A 73 3.39 8.93 -7.35
N ASP A 74 4.30 8.98 -6.39
CA ASP A 74 4.68 10.23 -5.70
C ASP A 74 5.23 11.28 -6.68
N HIS A 75 6.00 10.85 -7.68
CA HIS A 75 6.50 11.73 -8.75
C HIS A 75 5.41 12.26 -9.69
N ILE A 76 4.21 11.65 -9.71
CA ILE A 76 3.07 12.18 -10.46
C ILE A 76 2.50 13.42 -9.75
N ILE A 77 2.35 13.33 -8.43
CA ILE A 77 1.80 14.36 -7.54
C ILE A 77 2.82 15.49 -7.34
N ASN A 78 4.02 15.13 -6.86
CA ASN A 78 5.03 16.08 -6.40
C ASN A 78 6.07 16.36 -7.49
N ARG A 79 5.90 17.50 -8.18
CA ARG A 79 6.84 17.94 -9.23
C ARG A 79 8.22 18.34 -8.70
N SER A 80 8.34 18.61 -7.40
CA SER A 80 9.60 19.01 -6.76
C SER A 80 10.52 17.83 -6.45
N LEU A 81 10.03 16.59 -6.51
CA LEU A 81 10.84 15.42 -6.21
C LEU A 81 11.89 15.20 -7.29
N LEU A 82 13.15 15.11 -6.86
CA LEU A 82 14.26 14.80 -7.75
C LEU A 82 14.24 13.34 -8.15
N PHE A 83 14.39 13.10 -9.45
CA PHE A 83 14.64 11.79 -10.00
C PHE A 83 16.01 11.29 -9.55
N LYS A 84 16.11 9.99 -9.25
CA LYS A 84 17.34 9.34 -8.81
C LYS A 84 17.78 8.36 -9.89
N GLY A 85 19.08 8.35 -10.20
CA GLY A 85 19.67 7.43 -11.16
C GLY A 85 20.61 8.10 -12.16
N SER A 86 20.97 7.34 -13.19
CA SER A 86 21.67 7.85 -14.37
C SER A 86 20.79 8.84 -15.15
N ARG A 87 21.41 9.63 -16.04
CA ARG A 87 20.69 10.57 -16.91
C ARG A 87 19.60 9.87 -17.72
N ASP A 88 19.90 8.68 -18.24
CA ASP A 88 18.98 7.94 -19.11
C ASP A 88 17.79 7.38 -18.31
N GLU A 89 18.03 6.89 -17.10
CA GLU A 89 16.98 6.45 -16.16
C GLU A 89 16.05 7.62 -15.79
N CYS A 90 16.63 8.80 -15.53
CA CYS A 90 15.84 10.01 -15.26
C CYS A 90 14.96 10.42 -16.45
N LEU A 91 15.41 10.20 -17.69
CA LEU A 91 14.61 10.46 -18.88
C LEU A 91 13.42 9.48 -18.99
N LEU A 92 13.65 8.19 -18.71
CA LEU A 92 12.61 7.17 -18.70
C LEU A 92 11.57 7.42 -17.60
N GLN A 93 12.02 7.77 -16.40
CA GLN A 93 11.14 8.14 -15.28
C GLN A 93 10.27 9.37 -15.63
N LYS A 94 10.85 10.39 -16.28
CA LYS A 94 10.09 11.56 -16.77
C LYS A 94 9.07 11.19 -17.83
N ASP A 95 9.45 10.35 -18.79
CA ASP A 95 8.53 9.88 -19.82
C ASP A 95 7.37 9.08 -19.22
N TRP A 96 7.65 8.23 -18.25
CA TRP A 96 6.63 7.48 -17.52
C TRP A 96 5.65 8.41 -16.81
N VAL A 97 6.12 9.44 -16.10
CA VAL A 97 5.25 10.44 -15.44
C VAL A 97 4.36 11.16 -16.47
N ARG A 98 4.91 11.49 -17.65
CA ARG A 98 4.14 12.07 -18.76
C ARG A 98 3.06 11.12 -19.26
N ARG A 99 3.37 9.83 -19.44
CA ARG A 99 2.40 8.80 -19.85
C ARG A 99 1.31 8.58 -18.81
N ALA A 100 1.67 8.54 -17.52
CA ALA A 100 0.71 8.43 -16.42
C ALA A 100 -0.28 9.60 -16.39
N LYS A 101 0.21 10.84 -16.61
CA LYS A 101 -0.66 12.02 -16.74
C LYS A 101 -1.55 11.99 -17.98
N LYS A 102 -1.06 11.44 -19.10
CA LYS A 102 -1.88 11.22 -20.30
C LYS A 102 -2.97 10.18 -20.04
N PHE A 103 -2.64 9.10 -19.34
CA PHE A 103 -3.60 8.07 -18.93
C PHE A 103 -4.70 8.65 -18.04
N ALA A 104 -4.33 9.48 -17.05
CA ALA A 104 -5.29 10.19 -16.20
C ALA A 104 -6.26 11.06 -17.00
N LYS A 105 -5.77 11.78 -18.02
CA LYS A 105 -6.63 12.59 -18.91
C LYS A 105 -7.61 11.73 -19.72
N ASN A 106 -7.16 10.59 -20.22
CA ASN A 106 -7.96 9.73 -21.09
C ASN A 106 -9.06 8.97 -20.34
N TYR A 107 -8.75 8.44 -19.15
CA TYR A 107 -9.65 7.51 -18.44
C TYR A 107 -10.32 8.12 -17.21
N PHE A 108 -9.70 9.11 -16.57
CA PHE A 108 -10.18 9.68 -15.30
C PHE A 108 -10.50 11.18 -15.39
N LYS A 109 -10.70 11.71 -16.60
CA LYS A 109 -11.00 13.14 -16.84
C LYS A 109 -9.95 14.08 -16.20
N GLY A 110 -8.70 13.62 -16.09
CA GLY A 110 -7.61 14.36 -15.47
C GLY A 110 -7.49 14.21 -13.95
N ASN A 111 -8.32 13.39 -13.29
CA ASN A 111 -8.19 13.11 -11.87
C ASN A 111 -6.97 12.21 -11.61
N ILE A 112 -5.91 12.82 -11.06
CA ILE A 112 -4.63 12.16 -10.76
C ILE A 112 -4.77 11.18 -9.60
N GLU A 113 -5.52 11.55 -8.56
CA GLU A 113 -5.71 10.73 -7.36
C GLU A 113 -6.39 9.40 -7.69
N ASN A 114 -7.50 9.43 -8.44
CA ASN A 114 -8.17 8.23 -8.92
C ASN A 114 -7.26 7.37 -9.81
N THR A 115 -6.41 8.00 -10.61
CA THR A 115 -5.44 7.28 -11.44
C THR A 115 -4.43 6.53 -10.57
N ILE A 116 -3.88 7.19 -9.55
CA ILE A 116 -2.91 6.59 -8.63
C ILE A 116 -3.55 5.44 -7.87
N TYR A 117 -4.76 5.61 -7.36
CA TYR A 117 -5.48 4.53 -6.69
C TYR A 117 -5.79 3.35 -7.61
N CYS A 118 -6.18 3.60 -8.87
CA CYS A 118 -6.35 2.54 -9.86
C CYS A 118 -5.04 1.75 -10.09
N LEU A 119 -3.89 2.41 -10.23
CA LEU A 119 -2.61 1.73 -10.45
C LEU A 119 -2.21 0.88 -9.24
N LYS A 120 -2.39 1.43 -8.03
CA LYS A 120 -2.10 0.72 -6.78
C LYS A 120 -3.02 -0.48 -6.59
N ASP A 121 -4.32 -0.33 -6.84
CA ASP A 121 -5.30 -1.40 -6.66
C ASP A 121 -5.09 -2.56 -7.64
N VAL A 122 -4.82 -2.27 -8.92
CA VAL A 122 -4.51 -3.30 -9.92
C VAL A 122 -3.21 -4.04 -9.55
N HIS A 123 -2.21 -3.32 -9.05
CA HIS A 123 -0.95 -3.92 -8.57
C HIS A 123 -1.14 -4.80 -7.34
N LEU A 124 -1.97 -4.36 -6.38
CA LEU A 124 -2.31 -5.14 -5.19
C LEU A 124 -3.08 -6.42 -5.56
N PHE A 125 -4.04 -6.33 -6.48
CA PHE A 125 -4.74 -7.49 -7.01
C PHE A 125 -3.79 -8.49 -7.68
N HIS A 126 -2.83 -8.00 -8.47
CA HIS A 126 -1.80 -8.86 -9.07
C HIS A 126 -0.94 -9.57 -8.00
N LYS A 127 -0.46 -8.82 -6.99
CA LYS A 127 0.28 -9.41 -5.86
C LYS A 127 -0.53 -10.45 -5.11
N TRP A 128 -1.80 -10.17 -4.83
CA TRP A 128 -2.69 -11.11 -4.16
C TRP A 128 -2.86 -12.41 -4.93
N ASN A 129 -3.00 -12.34 -6.26
CA ASN A 129 -3.08 -13.54 -7.09
C ASN A 129 -1.80 -14.39 -7.04
N ILE A 130 -0.63 -13.76 -6.90
CA ILE A 130 0.63 -14.50 -6.70
C ILE A 130 0.62 -15.19 -5.34
N VAL A 131 0.33 -14.45 -4.26
CA VAL A 131 0.28 -15.02 -2.90
C VAL A 131 -0.70 -16.18 -2.81
N LYS A 132 -1.90 -16.04 -3.38
CA LYS A 132 -2.93 -17.09 -3.35
C LYS A 132 -2.50 -18.37 -4.08
N ARG A 133 -1.63 -18.29 -5.09
CA ARG A 133 -1.11 -19.45 -5.82
C ARG A 133 -0.09 -20.22 -4.99
N ASP A 134 0.74 -19.50 -4.25
CA ASP A 134 1.85 -20.09 -3.47
C ASP A 134 1.42 -20.45 -2.02
N PHE A 135 0.26 -19.95 -1.57
CA PHE A 135 -0.24 -20.16 -0.22
C PHE A 135 -0.57 -21.63 0.03
N LYS A 136 0.18 -22.25 0.95
CA LYS A 136 -0.15 -23.55 1.53
C LYS A 136 -0.62 -23.32 2.97
N PRO A 137 -1.83 -23.77 3.33
CA PRO A 137 -2.28 -23.67 4.71
C PRO A 137 -1.34 -24.49 5.59
N VAL A 138 -0.83 -23.86 6.65
CA VAL A 138 -0.03 -24.52 7.67
C VAL A 138 -1.00 -25.20 8.63
N ASP A 139 -0.90 -26.52 8.76
CA ASP A 139 -1.67 -27.23 9.78
C ASP A 139 -0.96 -27.06 11.13
N PHE A 140 -1.49 -26.18 11.97
CA PHE A 140 -0.97 -25.95 13.31
C PHE A 140 -1.19 -27.15 14.25
N SER A 141 -2.09 -28.07 13.89
CA SER A 141 -2.35 -29.29 14.68
C SER A 141 -1.16 -30.25 14.65
N GLU A 142 -0.44 -30.31 13.53
CA GLU A 142 0.74 -31.17 13.36
C GLU A 142 2.02 -30.54 13.97
N ILE A 143 2.06 -29.21 14.08
CA ILE A 143 3.26 -28.47 14.49
C ILE A 143 3.30 -28.23 16.00
N LEU A 144 2.15 -28.02 16.63
CA LEU A 144 2.06 -27.78 18.07
C LEU A 144 1.93 -29.10 18.85
N THR A 145 2.91 -29.99 18.69
CA THR A 145 3.02 -31.19 19.53
C THR A 145 3.65 -30.84 20.87
N GLU A 146 2.77 -30.69 21.87
CA GLU A 146 3.01 -30.48 23.31
C GLU A 146 3.85 -29.24 23.68
N PRO A 147 3.43 -28.46 24.69
CA PRO A 147 4.25 -27.35 25.18
C PRO A 147 5.54 -27.90 25.80
N THR A 148 6.67 -27.68 25.14
CA THR A 148 7.98 -27.88 25.76
C THR A 148 8.21 -26.75 26.77
N TYR A 149 8.11 -27.07 28.05
CA TYR A 149 8.51 -26.15 29.11
C TYR A 149 10.03 -26.12 29.16
N GLN A 150 10.62 -24.94 28.94
CA GLN A 150 12.04 -24.71 29.17
C GLN A 150 12.20 -24.00 30.51
N ASP A 151 13.22 -24.41 31.27
CA ASP A 151 13.50 -23.79 32.56
C ASP A 151 14.04 -22.38 32.37
N VAL A 152 13.64 -21.46 33.24
CA VAL A 152 14.02 -20.04 33.20
C VAL A 152 15.55 -19.86 33.19
N SER A 153 16.27 -20.81 33.78
CA SER A 153 17.74 -20.86 33.83
C SER A 153 18.41 -21.01 32.46
N ASP A 154 17.76 -21.64 31.47
CA ASP A 154 18.37 -21.89 30.16
C ASP A 154 18.45 -20.61 29.31
N TYR A 155 17.50 -19.69 29.50
CA TYR A 155 17.47 -18.38 28.83
C TYR A 155 18.15 -17.26 29.63
N ALA A 156 18.43 -17.46 30.92
CA ALA A 156 19.10 -16.48 31.77
C ALA A 156 20.48 -16.09 31.22
N ALA A 157 21.23 -17.05 30.67
CA ALA A 157 22.54 -16.80 30.06
C ALA A 157 22.44 -16.00 28.73
N ILE A 158 21.35 -16.18 27.97
CA ILE A 158 21.12 -15.48 26.70
C ILE A 158 20.76 -14.01 26.96
N ALA A 159 20.00 -13.72 28.02
CA ALA A 159 19.68 -12.36 28.45
C ALA A 159 20.93 -11.56 28.87
N CYS A 160 21.92 -12.24 29.47
CA CYS A 160 23.19 -11.62 29.89
C CYS A 160 24.27 -11.60 28.79
N SER A 161 24.02 -12.15 27.60
CA SER A 161 25.00 -12.21 26.50
C SER A 161 25.37 -10.84 25.90
N GLY A 162 24.72 -9.76 26.32
CA GLY A 162 25.02 -8.38 25.93
C GLY A 162 26.09 -7.68 26.79
N GLY A 163 26.69 -8.35 27.78
CA GLY A 163 27.79 -7.82 28.59
C GLY A 163 27.42 -6.66 29.53
N SER A 164 26.13 -6.36 29.70
CA SER A 164 25.64 -5.24 30.52
C SER A 164 25.00 -5.68 31.84
N CYS A 165 25.02 -6.98 32.16
CA CYS A 165 24.51 -7.51 33.42
C CYS A 165 25.69 -7.98 34.28
N GLU A 166 25.92 -7.30 35.40
CA GLU A 166 26.72 -7.86 36.49
C GLU A 166 25.86 -8.90 37.23
N ILE A 167 26.49 -10.01 37.63
CA ILE A 167 25.86 -11.11 38.37
C ILE A 167 25.36 -10.60 39.73
#